data_AF-A0A378RKB4-F1
#
_entry.id   AF-A0A378RKB4-F1
#
_cell.length_a   1.000
_cell.length_b   1.000
_cell.length_c   1.000
_cell.angle_alpha   90.00
_cell.angle_beta   90.00
_cell.angle_gamma   90.00
#
_symmetry.space_group_name_H-M   'P 1'
#
loop_
_entity.id
_entity.type
_entity.pdbx_description
1 polymer ?
#
loop_
_entity_poly.entity_id
_entity_poly.type
_entity_poly.pdbx_seq_one_letter_code
_entity_poly.pdbx_strand_id
1 'polypeptide(L)'
;MKNVFLFLLFLGVALLTASCSSDDSDSVIVCPGIDYSTAIKGIWEESKIVYLDEHKKLVKEIDAFNIHNCPLTRLEIKEQTLIEHFSYQYDHHDSCQEGTTSHSYTLENYQLVTEFHGDDYIDLTEYEIIGVDKSTLVLQRASTWYDHAPEKTRFMKIVYLKK
;
A
#
# COMPACT_ATOMS: atom_id res chain seq x y z
N MET A 1 -9.58 64.78 -4.75
CA MET A 1 -9.86 63.75 -5.76
C MET A 1 -8.56 63.21 -6.33
N LYS A 2 -8.15 62.01 -5.90
CA LYS A 2 -7.64 60.94 -6.79
C LYS A 2 -7.47 59.69 -5.93
N ASN A 3 -8.40 58.77 -6.10
CA ASN A 3 -8.33 57.41 -5.55
C ASN A 3 -7.29 56.64 -6.36
N VAL A 4 -6.37 55.95 -5.70
CA VAL A 4 -5.69 54.80 -6.29
C VAL A 4 -5.64 53.71 -5.22
N PHE A 5 -6.59 52.79 -5.34
CA PHE A 5 -6.53 51.46 -4.75
C PHE A 5 -5.27 50.76 -5.25
N LEU A 6 -4.38 50.33 -4.36
CA LEU A 6 -3.33 49.38 -4.71
C LEU A 6 -3.71 48.01 -4.17
N PHE A 7 -3.88 47.09 -5.11
CA PHE A 7 -4.28 45.70 -4.99
C PHE A 7 -3.41 44.91 -3.99
N LEU A 8 -4.09 44.10 -3.17
CA LEU A 8 -3.50 42.96 -2.47
C LEU A 8 -2.80 42.04 -3.46
N LEU A 9 -1.56 41.68 -3.16
CA LEU A 9 -0.86 40.56 -3.80
C LEU A 9 -0.71 39.45 -2.75
N PHE A 10 -1.75 38.63 -2.65
CA PHE A 10 -1.68 37.30 -2.04
C PHE A 10 -0.96 36.39 -3.02
N LEU A 11 0.32 36.12 -2.80
CA LEU A 11 1.00 34.96 -3.40
C LEU A 11 2.19 34.56 -2.52
N GLY A 12 1.85 34.02 -1.34
CA GLY A 12 2.77 33.24 -0.52
C GLY A 12 2.64 31.77 -0.93
N VAL A 13 3.64 31.32 -1.67
CA VAL A 13 3.81 29.99 -2.27
C VAL A 13 3.43 28.85 -1.31
N ALA A 14 2.44 28.07 -1.72
CA ALA A 14 2.17 26.75 -1.20
C ALA A 14 3.25 25.78 -1.69
N LEU A 15 4.21 25.44 -0.83
CA LEU A 15 5.02 24.21 -0.93
C LEU A 15 5.36 23.75 0.49
N LEU A 16 4.36 23.21 1.20
CA LEU A 16 4.65 22.16 2.18
C LEU A 16 4.91 20.88 1.37
N THR A 17 6.05 20.85 0.69
CA THR A 17 6.64 19.56 0.32
C THR A 17 7.05 18.93 1.65
N ALA A 18 6.26 17.98 2.12
CA ALA A 18 6.70 17.01 3.10
C ALA A 18 7.86 16.24 2.46
N SER A 19 9.06 16.83 2.55
CA SER A 19 10.31 16.15 2.32
C SER A 19 10.52 15.29 3.55
N CYS A 20 10.00 14.07 3.53
CA CYS A 20 10.45 13.03 4.45
C CYS A 20 11.85 12.61 3.94
N SER A 21 12.86 13.44 4.27
CA SER A 21 14.28 13.17 4.06
C SER A 21 14.70 12.07 5.02
N SER A 22 15.03 10.89 4.50
CA SER A 22 15.59 9.79 5.29
C SER A 22 17.11 9.80 5.12
N ASP A 23 17.80 10.30 6.14
CA ASP A 23 19.18 9.90 6.44
C ASP A 23 19.09 8.56 7.17
N ASP A 24 19.67 7.52 6.55
CA ASP A 24 20.11 6.24 7.13
C ASP A 24 19.51 5.83 8.49
N SER A 25 18.37 5.14 8.50
CA SER A 25 18.08 4.04 9.45
C SER A 25 16.69 3.42 9.24
N ASP A 26 16.61 2.11 9.48
CA ASP A 26 15.49 1.15 9.35
C ASP A 26 14.18 1.49 10.12
N SER A 27 13.76 2.75 10.14
CA SER A 27 12.56 3.20 10.87
C SER A 27 11.40 3.54 9.94
N VAL A 28 10.20 3.21 10.41
CA VAL A 28 8.93 3.52 9.77
C VAL A 28 8.84 5.04 9.69
N ILE A 29 8.80 5.60 8.48
CA ILE A 29 8.61 7.03 8.28
C ILE A 29 7.14 7.34 8.61
N VAL A 30 6.84 7.54 9.89
CA VAL A 30 5.59 8.14 10.33
C VAL A 30 5.68 9.62 10.00
N CYS A 31 5.13 10.05 8.86
CA CYS A 31 5.07 11.48 8.52
C CYS A 31 3.89 12.09 9.33
N PRO A 32 4.15 12.91 10.38
CA PRO A 32 3.09 13.47 11.21
C PRO A 32 2.17 14.38 10.39
N GLY A 33 0.86 14.31 10.64
CA GLY A 33 -0.15 15.15 9.98
C GLY A 33 -0.75 14.57 8.70
N ILE A 34 -0.39 13.33 8.33
CA ILE A 34 -1.09 12.61 7.26
C ILE A 34 -2.43 12.08 7.79
N ASP A 35 -3.52 12.47 7.14
CA ASP A 35 -4.81 11.78 7.26
C ASP A 35 -4.78 10.52 6.38
N TYR A 36 -4.40 9.40 6.98
CA TYR A 36 -4.31 8.11 6.30
C TYR A 36 -5.67 7.65 5.75
N SER A 37 -6.78 8.02 6.39
CA SER A 37 -8.13 7.61 5.97
C SER A 37 -8.52 8.14 4.59
N THR A 38 -7.94 9.29 4.22
CA THR A 38 -8.05 9.87 2.89
C THR A 38 -6.91 9.43 1.99
N ALA A 39 -5.67 9.42 2.49
CA ALA A 39 -4.47 9.21 1.69
C ALA A 39 -4.41 7.83 1.00
N ILE A 40 -4.90 6.78 1.66
CA ILE A 40 -4.86 5.42 1.10
C ILE A 40 -5.95 5.15 0.07
N LYS A 41 -6.97 6.01 -0.06
CA LYS A 41 -8.10 5.76 -0.95
C LYS A 41 -7.68 5.79 -2.43
N GLY A 42 -8.29 4.93 -3.23
CA GLY A 42 -8.13 4.84 -4.68
C GLY A 42 -7.68 3.46 -5.15
N ILE A 43 -7.24 3.40 -6.41
CA ILE A 43 -6.82 2.16 -7.06
C ILE A 43 -5.29 2.12 -7.08
N TRP A 44 -4.75 1.02 -6.63
CA TRP A 44 -3.33 0.75 -6.55
C TRP A 44 -3.02 -0.57 -7.25
N GLU A 45 -1.90 -0.65 -7.96
CA GLU A 45 -1.44 -1.85 -8.65
C GLU A 45 -0.14 -2.32 -7.99
N GLU A 46 -0.06 -3.60 -7.66
CA GLU A 46 1.13 -4.16 -7.01
C GLU A 46 2.33 -3.99 -7.94
N SER A 47 3.43 -3.49 -7.38
CA SER A 47 4.67 -3.27 -8.13
C SER A 47 5.81 -4.14 -7.64
N LYS A 48 5.90 -4.39 -6.34
CA LYS A 48 6.92 -5.27 -5.78
C LYS A 48 6.60 -5.75 -4.38
N ILE A 49 7.20 -6.89 -4.03
CA ILE A 49 7.20 -7.50 -2.71
C ILE A 49 8.64 -7.52 -2.18
N VAL A 50 8.82 -7.03 -0.94
CA VAL A 50 10.10 -6.96 -0.24
C VAL A 50 10.01 -7.82 1.03
N TYR A 51 10.85 -8.83 1.11
CA TYR A 51 10.97 -9.73 2.27
C TYR A 51 12.06 -9.21 3.21
N LEU A 52 11.74 -9.11 4.49
CA LEU A 52 12.63 -8.57 5.52
C LEU A 52 12.84 -9.56 6.67
N ASP A 53 14.01 -9.52 7.31
CA ASP A 53 14.35 -10.33 8.47
C ASP A 53 13.77 -9.76 9.78
N GLU A 54 14.11 -10.37 10.93
CA GLU A 54 13.66 -9.93 12.26
C GLU A 54 14.13 -8.51 12.64
N HIS A 55 15.19 -8.03 12.00
CA HIS A 55 15.75 -6.70 12.18
C HIS A 55 15.31 -5.73 11.07
N LYS A 56 14.29 -6.09 10.29
CA LYS A 56 13.77 -5.33 9.14
C LYS A 56 14.78 -5.11 8.01
N LYS A 57 15.84 -5.94 7.93
CA LYS A 57 16.81 -5.87 6.82
C LYS A 57 16.33 -6.66 5.62
N LEU A 58 16.70 -6.20 4.43
CA LEU A 58 16.37 -6.85 3.17
C LEU A 58 16.89 -8.30 3.11
N VAL A 59 15.97 -9.25 2.91
CA VAL A 59 16.27 -10.65 2.60
C VAL A 59 16.17 -10.88 1.10
N LYS A 60 15.09 -10.41 0.47
CA LYS A 60 14.84 -10.55 -0.96
C LYS A 60 13.86 -9.49 -1.45
N GLU A 61 14.03 -9.04 -2.67
CA GLU A 61 13.06 -8.24 -3.41
C GLU A 61 12.58 -9.03 -4.62
N ILE A 62 11.28 -8.98 -4.89
CA ILE A 62 10.63 -9.62 -6.03
C ILE A 62 9.73 -8.56 -6.66
N ASP A 63 9.99 -8.20 -7.91
CA ASP A 63 9.06 -7.35 -8.65
C ASP A 63 7.73 -8.09 -8.79
N ALA A 64 6.62 -7.35 -8.74
CA ALA A 64 5.34 -7.89 -9.17
C ALA A 64 5.43 -8.06 -10.68
N PHE A 65 5.92 -9.22 -11.10
CA PHE A 65 5.98 -9.58 -12.49
C PHE A 65 4.74 -10.33 -12.87
N ASN A 66 4.41 -10.11 -14.13
CA ASN A 66 3.38 -10.81 -14.81
C ASN A 66 3.77 -12.29 -14.97
N ILE A 67 3.38 -13.12 -13.98
CA ILE A 67 3.49 -14.57 -14.07
C ILE A 67 2.56 -15.02 -15.20
N HIS A 68 3.14 -15.57 -16.27
CA HIS A 68 2.43 -16.14 -17.42
C HIS A 68 1.53 -15.19 -18.24
N ASN A 69 1.85 -13.89 -18.29
CA ASN A 69 1.04 -12.87 -18.96
C ASN A 69 -0.31 -12.51 -18.26
N CYS A 70 -0.52 -12.93 -17.01
CA CYS A 70 -1.60 -12.46 -16.14
C CYS A 70 -1.48 -11.02 -15.59
N PRO A 71 -2.61 -10.29 -15.49
CA PRO A 71 -2.64 -8.98 -14.85
C PRO A 71 -2.07 -9.00 -13.43
N LEU A 72 -1.42 -7.89 -13.05
CA LEU A 72 -0.95 -7.71 -11.68
C LEU A 72 -2.12 -7.52 -10.71
N THR A 73 -1.87 -7.90 -9.46
CA THR A 73 -2.83 -7.67 -8.38
C THR A 73 -3.13 -6.18 -8.24
N ARG A 74 -4.41 -5.84 -8.12
CA ARG A 74 -4.90 -4.48 -7.91
C ARG A 74 -5.67 -4.38 -6.60
N LEU A 75 -5.41 -3.33 -5.87
CA LEU A 75 -6.04 -2.99 -4.61
C LEU A 75 -6.91 -1.74 -4.81
N GLU A 76 -8.21 -1.87 -4.64
CA GLU A 76 -9.13 -0.72 -4.59
C GLU A 76 -9.55 -0.47 -3.14
N ILE A 77 -9.15 0.67 -2.59
CA ILE A 77 -9.54 1.09 -1.24
C ILE A 77 -10.56 2.22 -1.36
N LYS A 78 -11.79 1.97 -0.90
CA LYS A 78 -12.88 2.95 -0.90
C LYS A 78 -13.73 2.80 0.35
N GLU A 79 -14.14 3.93 0.93
CA GLU A 79 -14.92 3.95 2.18
C GLU A 79 -14.35 3.01 3.25
N GLN A 80 -15.06 1.96 3.67
CA GLN A 80 -14.60 0.96 4.64
C GLN A 80 -14.37 -0.42 4.00
N THR A 81 -14.13 -0.44 2.69
CA THR A 81 -13.94 -1.66 1.91
C THR A 81 -12.61 -1.61 1.17
N LEU A 82 -11.90 -2.72 1.22
CA LEU A 82 -10.71 -3.01 0.44
C LEU A 82 -11.05 -4.16 -0.49
N ILE A 83 -10.93 -3.93 -1.79
CA ILE A 83 -11.20 -4.92 -2.82
C ILE A 83 -9.87 -5.29 -3.45
N GLU A 84 -9.56 -6.58 -3.43
CA GLU A 84 -8.38 -7.13 -4.08
C GLU A 84 -8.80 -7.84 -5.36
N HIS A 85 -8.29 -7.38 -6.49
CA HIS A 85 -8.42 -8.04 -7.78
C HIS A 85 -7.10 -8.74 -8.08
N PHE A 86 -7.13 -10.06 -8.16
CA PHE A 86 -5.93 -10.86 -8.40
C PHE A 86 -6.14 -11.74 -9.63
N SER A 87 -5.04 -12.14 -10.24
CA SER A 87 -5.07 -13.08 -11.35
C SER A 87 -4.33 -14.35 -10.96
N TYR A 88 -4.87 -15.48 -11.40
CA TYR A 88 -4.27 -16.80 -11.17
C TYR A 88 -4.40 -17.66 -12.42
N GLN A 89 -3.49 -18.62 -12.53
CA GLN A 89 -3.50 -19.63 -13.57
C GLN A 89 -3.38 -20.98 -12.88
N TYR A 90 -4.28 -21.90 -13.21
CA TYR A 90 -4.12 -23.30 -12.79
C TYR A 90 -3.20 -23.99 -13.80
N ASP A 91 -2.28 -24.82 -13.30
CA ASP A 91 -1.54 -25.75 -14.14
C ASP A 91 -2.54 -26.45 -15.06
N HIS A 92 -2.35 -26.32 -16.39
CA HIS A 92 -3.21 -26.80 -17.49
C HIS A 92 -4.23 -25.84 -18.13
N HIS A 93 -4.35 -24.56 -17.71
CA HIS A 93 -5.15 -23.57 -18.44
C HIS A 93 -4.27 -22.48 -19.08
N ASP A 94 -4.33 -22.30 -20.39
CA ASP A 94 -3.54 -21.28 -21.13
C ASP A 94 -4.03 -19.81 -20.91
N SER A 95 -5.08 -19.60 -20.10
CA SER A 95 -5.68 -18.28 -19.89
C SER A 95 -5.71 -17.89 -18.42
N CYS A 96 -5.32 -16.65 -18.13
CA CYS A 96 -5.43 -16.04 -16.83
C CYS A 96 -6.89 -15.93 -16.40
N GLN A 97 -7.18 -16.43 -15.20
CA GLN A 97 -8.44 -16.19 -14.52
C GLN A 97 -8.29 -14.99 -13.62
N GLU A 98 -9.36 -14.23 -13.46
CA GLU A 98 -9.42 -13.10 -12.54
C GLU A 98 -10.33 -13.46 -11.36
N GLY A 99 -9.83 -13.22 -10.16
CA GLY A 99 -10.58 -13.31 -8.92
C GLY A 99 -10.79 -11.92 -8.33
N THR A 100 -11.78 -11.81 -7.45
CA THR A 100 -11.96 -10.63 -6.63
C THR A 100 -12.38 -11.04 -5.24
N THR A 101 -11.69 -10.51 -4.23
CA THR A 101 -12.05 -10.66 -2.81
C THR A 101 -12.33 -9.29 -2.24
N SER A 102 -13.28 -9.22 -1.31
CA SER A 102 -13.68 -7.98 -0.65
C SER A 102 -13.50 -8.15 0.85
N HIS A 103 -12.85 -7.16 1.45
CA HIS A 103 -12.53 -7.11 2.86
C HIS A 103 -13.17 -5.85 3.45
N SER A 104 -13.79 -5.96 4.61
CA SER A 104 -13.96 -4.78 5.46
C SER A 104 -12.60 -4.37 5.98
N TYR A 105 -12.41 -3.09 6.28
CA TYR A 105 -11.20 -2.67 6.98
C TYR A 105 -11.48 -1.63 8.05
N THR A 106 -10.63 -1.65 9.07
CA THR A 106 -10.52 -0.61 10.08
C THR A 106 -9.15 0.05 9.99
N LEU A 107 -9.09 1.34 10.25
CA LEU A 107 -7.87 2.12 10.19
C LEU A 107 -7.73 2.94 11.48
N GLU A 108 -6.66 2.69 12.21
CA GLU A 108 -6.30 3.45 13.38
C GLU A 108 -4.86 3.98 13.20
N ASN A 109 -4.74 5.30 13.04
CA ASN A 109 -3.48 5.95 12.69
C ASN A 109 -2.86 5.36 11.41
N TYR A 110 -1.74 4.64 11.54
CA TYR A 110 -1.02 3.98 10.46
C TYR A 110 -1.27 2.46 10.42
N GLN A 111 -2.11 1.93 11.30
CA GLN A 111 -2.46 0.52 11.35
C GLN A 111 -3.75 0.26 10.58
N LEU A 112 -3.67 -0.60 9.58
CA LEU A 112 -4.78 -1.05 8.74
C LEU A 112 -5.07 -2.51 9.07
N VAL A 113 -6.27 -2.82 9.55
CA VAL A 113 -6.70 -4.20 9.79
C VAL A 113 -7.79 -4.54 8.80
N THR A 114 -7.58 -5.58 8.00
CA THR A 114 -8.56 -6.08 7.04
C THR A 114 -9.23 -7.33 7.58
N GLU A 115 -10.52 -7.46 7.32
CA GLU A 115 -11.35 -8.58 7.74
C GLU A 115 -12.04 -9.19 6.52
N PHE A 116 -11.78 -10.48 6.31
CA PHE A 116 -12.44 -11.31 5.31
C PHE A 116 -13.41 -12.26 6.00
N HIS A 117 -14.65 -12.33 5.51
CA HIS A 117 -15.66 -13.27 5.99
C HIS A 117 -15.79 -14.41 4.98
N GLY A 118 -15.28 -15.58 5.35
CA GLY A 118 -15.61 -16.84 4.69
C GLY A 118 -16.95 -17.40 5.16
N ASP A 119 -17.36 -18.54 4.60
CA ASP A 119 -18.63 -19.18 4.96
C ASP A 119 -18.68 -19.60 6.44
N ASP A 120 -17.55 -20.05 7.00
CA ASP A 120 -17.43 -20.58 8.36
C ASP A 120 -16.22 -20.05 9.15
N TYR A 121 -15.51 -19.04 8.62
CA TYR A 121 -14.37 -18.41 9.29
C TYR A 121 -14.29 -16.90 9.04
N ILE A 122 -13.57 -16.21 9.92
CA ILE A 122 -13.16 -14.82 9.76
C ILE A 122 -11.63 -14.81 9.71
N ASP A 123 -11.07 -14.21 8.67
CA ASP A 123 -9.63 -14.01 8.55
C ASP A 123 -9.28 -12.53 8.76
N LEU A 124 -8.33 -12.28 9.65
CA LEU A 124 -7.87 -10.94 10.01
C LEU A 124 -6.43 -10.78 9.57
N THR A 125 -6.18 -9.74 8.77
CA THR A 125 -4.81 -9.38 8.41
C THR A 125 -4.49 -7.97 8.90
N GLU A 126 -3.40 -7.86 9.65
CA GLU A 126 -2.88 -6.60 10.16
C GLU A 126 -1.75 -6.08 9.27
N TYR A 127 -1.87 -4.82 8.87
CA TYR A 127 -0.88 -4.09 8.09
C TYR A 127 -0.45 -2.81 8.81
N GLU A 128 0.81 -2.45 8.63
CA GLU A 128 1.40 -1.17 8.94
C GLU A 128 1.57 -0.36 7.65
N ILE A 129 1.04 0.85 7.59
CA ILE A 129 1.25 1.79 6.49
C ILE A 129 2.60 2.48 6.72
N ILE A 130 3.63 2.00 6.03
CA ILE A 130 4.99 2.52 6.17
C ILE A 130 5.32 3.65 5.18
N GLY A 131 4.42 3.93 4.23
CA GLY A 131 4.52 5.07 3.33
C GLY A 131 3.29 5.22 2.45
N VAL A 132 2.81 6.45 2.27
CA VAL A 132 1.75 6.79 1.31
C VAL A 132 1.97 8.19 0.75
N ASP A 133 1.88 8.31 -0.56
CA ASP A 133 1.88 9.58 -1.29
C ASP A 133 0.93 9.52 -2.49
N LYS A 134 1.04 10.49 -3.41
CA LYS A 134 0.16 10.60 -4.59
C LYS A 134 0.31 9.44 -5.58
N SER A 135 1.46 8.78 -5.58
CA SER A 135 1.88 7.77 -6.55
C SER A 135 2.17 6.41 -5.93
N THR A 136 2.39 6.32 -4.62
CA THR A 136 2.84 5.08 -3.98
C THR A 136 2.09 4.84 -2.67
N LEU A 137 1.71 3.58 -2.47
CA LEU A 137 1.23 3.06 -1.19
C LEU A 137 2.13 1.89 -0.79
N VAL A 138 2.55 1.86 0.47
CA VAL A 138 3.42 0.82 1.00
C VAL A 138 2.82 0.25 2.28
N LEU A 139 2.48 -1.03 2.23
CA LEU A 139 1.94 -1.78 3.35
C LEU A 139 2.98 -2.80 3.82
N GLN A 140 3.08 -3.01 5.13
CA GLN A 140 3.96 -4.02 5.74
C GLN A 140 3.13 -4.92 6.67
N ARG A 141 3.38 -6.22 6.67
CA ARG A 141 2.79 -7.16 7.64
C ARG A 141 3.80 -8.17 8.13
N ALA A 142 3.50 -8.83 9.25
CA ALA A 142 4.24 -10.03 9.65
C ALA A 142 4.09 -11.11 8.57
N SER A 143 5.19 -11.75 8.20
CA SER A 143 5.17 -12.90 7.30
C SER A 143 4.81 -14.12 8.13
N THR A 144 3.52 -14.43 8.19
CA THR A 144 3.04 -15.57 8.97
C THR A 144 2.97 -16.82 8.11
N TRP A 145 2.58 -16.72 6.82
CA TRP A 145 2.34 -17.88 5.96
C TRP A 145 2.42 -17.52 4.47
N TYR A 146 3.62 -17.51 3.89
CA TYR A 146 3.78 -17.63 2.44
C TYR A 146 4.68 -18.83 2.18
N ASP A 147 4.16 -19.88 1.54
CA ASP A 147 4.90 -21.11 1.17
C ASP A 147 6.11 -20.84 0.25
N HIS A 148 6.33 -19.57 -0.13
CA HIS A 148 7.42 -19.10 -0.98
C HIS A 148 8.26 -17.99 -0.36
N ALA A 149 8.02 -17.62 0.90
CA ALA A 149 8.87 -16.65 1.58
C ALA A 149 10.28 -17.23 1.75
N PRO A 150 11.36 -16.47 1.45
CA PRO A 150 12.72 -16.91 1.69
C PRO A 150 12.95 -17.25 3.17
N GLU A 151 13.90 -18.15 3.43
CA GLU A 151 14.33 -18.47 4.79
C GLU A 151 14.68 -17.18 5.57
N LYS A 152 14.36 -17.16 6.87
CA LYS A 152 14.60 -16.04 7.81
C LYS A 152 13.72 -14.80 7.60
N THR A 153 12.77 -14.82 6.67
CA THR A 153 11.75 -13.77 6.57
C THR A 153 10.95 -13.69 7.87
N ARG A 154 10.69 -12.46 8.33
CA ARG A 154 9.75 -12.12 9.42
C ARG A 154 8.72 -11.09 9.03
N PHE A 155 9.04 -10.21 8.09
CA PHE A 155 8.11 -9.21 7.59
C PHE A 155 8.08 -9.25 6.07
N MET A 156 6.93 -8.84 5.54
CA MET A 156 6.73 -8.62 4.11
C MET A 156 6.21 -7.21 3.92
N LYS A 157 6.84 -6.49 3.00
CA LYS A 157 6.43 -5.16 2.53
C LYS A 157 5.93 -5.29 1.10
N ILE A 158 4.74 -4.78 0.84
CA ILE A 158 4.13 -4.73 -0.48
C ILE A 158 4.10 -3.26 -0.92
N VAL A 159 4.64 -3.00 -2.10
CA VAL A 159 4.64 -1.68 -2.71
C VAL A 159 3.63 -1.67 -3.84
N TYR A 160 2.72 -0.72 -3.78
CA TYR A 160 1.74 -0.48 -4.82
C TYR A 160 1.96 0.90 -5.46
N LEU A 161 1.68 0.98 -6.76
CA LEU A 161 1.70 2.21 -7.54
C LEU A 161 0.29 2.67 -7.86
N LYS A 162 0.07 3.98 -7.90
CA LYS A 162 -1.23 4.56 -8.23
C LYS A 162 -1.59 4.29 -9.70
N LYS A 163 -2.85 3.91 -9.95
CA LYS A 163 -3.41 3.72 -11.29
C LYS A 163 -4.23 4.92 -11.75
#